data_AF-A0A847PWI8-F1
#
_entry.id   AF-A0A847PWI8-F1
#
_cell.length_a   1.000
_cell.length_b   1.000
_cell.length_c   1.000
_cell.angle_alpha   90.00
_cell.angle_beta   90.00
_cell.angle_gamma   90.00
#
_symmetry.space_group_name_H-M   'P 1'
#
loop_
_entity.id
_entity.type
_entity.pdbx_description
1 polymer ?
#
loop_
_entity_poly.entity_id
_entity_poly.type
_entity_poly.pdbx_seq_one_letter_code
_entity_poly.pdbx_strand_id
1 'polypeptide(L)' 'MSGGRAAIVPVETGIGSGGIVEVVSGLEPGDTVIVQGQFLVADGDPVRIASPER' A
#
# COMPACT_ATOMS: atom_id res chain seq x y z
N MET A 1 -7.49 -14.07 7.28
CA MET A 1 -6.41 -13.20 7.78
C MET A 1 -5.07 -13.76 7.31
N SER A 2 -4.64 -13.41 6.10
CA SER A 2 -3.32 -13.77 5.56
C SER A 2 -2.35 -12.57 5.49
N GLY A 3 -2.85 -11.34 5.67
CA GLY A 3 -2.11 -10.08 5.44
C GLY A 3 -1.23 -9.59 6.59
N GLY A 4 -0.40 -10.47 7.15
CA GLY A 4 0.61 -10.10 8.17
C GLY A 4 2.00 -9.84 7.59
N ARG A 5 2.13 -9.79 6.27
CA ARG A 5 3.40 -9.58 5.57
C ARG A 5 3.23 -8.52 4.49
N ALA A 6 4.25 -7.68 4.32
CA ALA A 6 4.32 -6.72 3.23
C ALA A 6 4.50 -7.47 1.89
N ALA A 7 3.96 -6.89 0.83
CA ALA A 7 4.17 -7.34 -0.54
C ALA A 7 4.48 -6.14 -1.42
N ILE A 8 5.53 -6.23 -2.24
CA ILE A 8 5.80 -5.24 -3.29
C ILE A 8 4.94 -5.59 -4.49
N VAL A 9 3.92 -4.77 -4.74
CA VAL A 9 3.01 -4.94 -5.87
C VAL A 9 3.28 -3.81 -6.88
N PRO A 10 3.66 -4.12 -8.13
CA PRO A 10 3.79 -3.10 -9.16
C PRO A 10 2.40 -2.55 -9.50
N VAL A 11 2.30 -1.22 -9.59
CA VAL A 11 1.10 -0.52 -10.01
C VAL A 11 1.39 0.35 -11.22
N GLU A 12 0.39 0.57 -12.07
CA GLU A 12 0.45 1.60 -13.09
C GLU A 12 -0.27 2.85 -12.57
N THR A 13 0.35 4.00 -12.76
CA THR A 13 -0.20 5.29 -12.33
C THR A 13 -0.68 6.12 -13.51
N GLY A 14 -1.73 6.91 -13.26
CA GLY A 14 -2.31 7.85 -14.20
C GLY A 14 -2.01 9.30 -13.82
N ILE A 15 -3.08 10.10 -13.73
CA ILE A 15 -2.96 11.55 -13.46
C ILE A 15 -2.45 11.79 -12.04
N GLY A 16 -1.46 12.67 -11.89
CA GLY A 16 -1.03 13.23 -10.61
C GLY A 16 -1.47 14.69 -10.47
N SER A 17 -2.20 15.03 -9.41
CA SER A 17 -2.64 16.40 -9.13
C SER A 17 -3.01 16.58 -7.66
N GLY A 18 -2.73 17.77 -7.09
CA GLY A 18 -3.16 18.12 -5.74
C GLY A 18 -2.66 17.20 -4.62
N GLY A 19 -1.48 16.60 -4.78
CA GLY A 19 -0.92 15.65 -3.81
C GLY A 19 -1.53 14.24 -3.88
N ILE A 20 -2.35 13.96 -4.89
CA ILE A 20 -2.93 12.65 -5.16
C ILE A 20 -2.38 12.13 -6.48
N VAL A 21 -2.19 10.81 -6.57
CA VAL A 21 -1.88 10.10 -7.80
C VAL A 21 -2.94 9.04 -8.05
N GLU A 22 -3.42 8.96 -9.29
CA GLU A 22 -4.33 7.92 -9.73
C GLU A 22 -3.57 6.59 -9.90
N VAL A 23 -4.14 5.50 -9.39
CA VAL A 23 -3.70 4.14 -9.67
C VAL A 23 -4.68 3.52 -10.66
N VAL A 24 -4.21 3.16 -11.86
CA VAL A 24 -5.06 2.65 -12.94
C VAL A 24 -5.04 1.13 -13.06
N SER A 25 -4.01 0.47 -12.53
CA SER A 25 -3.91 -0.99 -12.45
C SER A 25 -2.98 -1.45 -11.32
N GLY A 26 -3.11 -2.72 -10.91
CA GLY A 26 -2.24 -3.36 -9.91
C GLY A 26 -2.82 -3.45 -8.50
N LEU A 27 -4.02 -2.91 -8.24
CA LEU A 27 -4.75 -3.05 -6.96
C LEU A 27 -6.21 -3.44 -7.20
N GLU A 28 -6.81 -4.13 -6.23
CA GLU A 28 -8.21 -4.51 -6.21
C GLU A 28 -8.96 -3.89 -5.00
N PRO A 29 -10.28 -3.63 -5.11
CA PRO A 29 -11.07 -3.17 -3.97
C PRO A 29 -10.96 -4.13 -2.78
N GLY A 30 -10.58 -3.58 -1.61
CA GLY A 30 -10.35 -4.35 -0.39
C GLY A 30 -8.87 -4.60 -0.07
N ASP A 31 -7.96 -4.29 -1.01
CA ASP A 31 -6.53 -4.29 -0.72
C ASP A 31 -6.18 -3.30 0.39
N THR A 32 -5.27 -3.72 1.27
CA THR A 32 -4.74 -2.88 2.35
C THR A 32 -3.36 -2.36 1.94
N VAL A 33 -3.22 -1.04 1.86
CA VAL A 33 -1.97 -0.39 1.44
C VAL A 33 -1.19 0.17 2.62
N ILE A 34 0.13 0.07 2.56
CA ILE A 34 1.02 0.68 3.53
C ILE A 34 1.19 2.16 3.15
N VAL A 35 0.63 3.05 3.97
CA VAL A 35 0.69 4.52 3.75
C VAL A 35 1.68 5.24 4.66
N GLN A 36 2.19 4.53 5.68
CA GLN A 36 3.21 5.02 6.61
C GLN A 36 4.22 3.91 6.90
N GLY A 37 5.50 4.25 6.99
CA GLY A 37 6.57 3.29 7.25
C GLY A 37 6.98 2.45 6.03
N GLN A 38 6.48 2.75 4.83
CA GLN A 38 6.77 2.02 3.59
C GLN A 38 8.27 1.95 3.23
N PHE A 39 9.08 2.91 3.71
CA PHE A 39 10.54 2.91 3.51
C PHE A 39 11.30 2.02 4.50
N LEU A 40 10.61 1.40 5.46
CA LEU A 40 11.20 0.61 6.55
C LEU A 40 10.97 -0.90 6.41
N VAL A 41 10.32 -1.35 5.32
CA VAL A 41 9.96 -2.75 5.09
C VAL A 41 10.40 -3.19 3.70
N ALA A 42 10.77 -4.46 3.58
CA ALA A 42 11.02 -5.16 2.32
C ALA A 42 9.89 -6.14 1.99
N ASP A 43 9.92 -6.69 0.78
CA ASP A 43 8.98 -7.73 0.37
C ASP A 43 9.03 -8.94 1.33
N GLY A 44 7.87 -9.40 1.77
CA GLY A 44 7.72 -10.51 2.70
C GLY A 44 7.94 -10.16 4.18
N ASP A 45 8.38 -8.94 4.52
CA ASP A 45 8.61 -8.56 5.92
C ASP A 45 7.32 -8.62 6.74
N PRO A 46 7.40 -9.03 8.01
CA PRO A 46 6.24 -9.05 8.89
C PRO A 46 5.77 -7.63 9.20
N VAL A 47 4.47 -7.39 9.04
CA VAL A 47 3.83 -6.11 9.34
C VAL A 47 2.65 -6.30 10.28
N ARG A 48 2.26 -5.21 10.94
CA ARG A 48 1.02 -5.15 11.72
C ARG A 48 0.19 -4.00 11.20
N ILE A 49 -1.12 -4.22 11.13
CA ILE A 49 -2.06 -3.15 10.83
C ILE A 49 -2.02 -2.17 11.99
N ALA A 50 -1.61 -0.94 11.70
CA ALA A 50 -1.76 0.16 12.63
C ALA A 50 -3.24 0.53 12.72
N SER A 51 -3.72 0.84 13.93
CA SER A 51 -5.01 1.51 14.07
C SER A 51 -4.96 2.80 13.25
N PRO A 52 -6.00 3.13 12.46
CA PRO A 52 -6.01 4.39 11.76
C PRO A 52 -5.88 5.52 12.79
N GLU A 53 -4.82 6.32 12.66
CA GLU A 53 -4.72 7.57 13.42
C GLU A 53 -5.90 8.47 12.98
N ARG A 54 -6.56 9.08 13.96
CA ARG A 54 -7.74 9.92 13.77
C ARG A 54 -7.37 11.29 13.21
#